data_AF-A0A9E6B7R1-F1
#
_entry.id   AF-A0A9E6B7R1-F1
#
_cell.length_a   1.000
_cell.length_b   1.000
_cell.length_c   1.000
_cell.angle_alpha   90.00
_cell.angle_beta   90.00
_cell.angle_gamma   90.00
#
_symmetry.space_group_name_H-M   'P 1'
#
loop_
_entity.id
_entity.type
_entity.pdbx_description
1 polymer ?
#
loop_
_entity_poly.entity_id
_entity_poly.type
_entity_poly.pdbx_seq_one_letter_code
_entity_poly.pdbx_strand_id
1 'polypeptide(L)'
;MANMAELLAKGRYDFAVIDKYIFYYFYRLNDKSREVSIFTEHPLLAPVPASAAFHDEALRDAFDRELPGFMESEQYKQIFEHYLGSAVLSF
;
A
#
# COMPACT_ATOMS: atom_id res chain seq x y z
N MET A 1 6.51 17.02 -11.44
CA MET A 1 5.21 17.46 -10.86
C MET A 1 5.13 16.95 -9.43
N ALA A 2 4.63 17.76 -8.49
CA ALA A 2 4.39 17.30 -7.12
C ALA A 2 3.12 16.43 -7.08
N ASN A 3 3.20 15.27 -6.44
CA ASN A 3 2.03 14.42 -6.20
C ASN A 3 1.27 14.88 -4.94
N MET A 4 0.08 14.32 -4.69
CA MET A 4 -0.74 14.70 -3.54
C MET A 4 0.00 14.53 -2.20
N ALA A 5 0.80 13.48 -2.06
CA ALA A 5 1.58 13.22 -0.85
C ALA A 5 2.62 14.31 -0.57
N GLU A 6 3.30 14.79 -1.61
CA GLU A 6 4.25 15.91 -1.50
C GLU A 6 3.57 17.22 -1.11
N LEU A 7 2.36 17.47 -1.61
CA LEU A 7 1.62 18.69 -1.30
C LEU A 7 1.11 18.67 0.15
N LEU A 8 0.63 17.52 0.63
CA LEU A 8 0.23 17.33 2.03
C LEU A 8 1.44 17.46 2.99
N ALA A 9 2.56 16.79 2.68
CA ALA A 9 3.78 16.86 3.51
C ALA A 9 4.34 18.29 3.63
N LYS A 10 4.09 19.14 2.63
CA LYS A 10 4.53 20.55 2.60
C LYS A 10 3.52 21.53 3.18
N GLY A 11 2.42 21.04 3.77
CA GLY A 11 1.35 21.88 4.32
C GLY A 11 0.65 22.72 3.25
N ARG A 12 0.61 22.27 1.99
CA ARG A 12 -0.13 22.95 0.91
C ARG A 12 -1.61 22.54 0.85
N TYR A 13 -1.94 21.45 1.55
CA TYR A 13 -3.30 21.01 1.85
C TYR A 13 -3.35 20.58 3.31
N ASP A 14 -4.53 20.68 3.91
CA ASP A 14 -4.77 20.22 5.29
C ASP A 14 -5.08 18.72 5.35
N PHE A 15 -5.73 18.17 4.30
CA PHE A 15 -6.17 16.77 4.23
C PHE A 15 -6.04 16.21 2.81
N ALA A 16 -5.84 14.89 2.71
CA ALA A 16 -5.94 14.15 1.46
C ALA A 16 -6.79 12.88 1.66
N VAL A 17 -7.68 12.59 0.71
CA VAL A 17 -8.49 11.37 0.67
C VAL A 17 -8.01 10.51 -0.48
N ILE A 18 -7.34 9.42 -0.17
CA ILE A 18 -6.67 8.53 -1.14
C ILE A 18 -6.45 7.17 -0.50
N ASP A 19 -6.29 6.13 -1.32
CA ASP A 19 -5.85 4.82 -0.86
C ASP A 19 -4.51 4.92 -0.10
N LYS A 20 -4.44 4.24 1.04
CA LYS A 20 -3.32 4.27 1.98
C LYS A 20 -2.00 3.85 1.33
N TYR A 21 -1.98 2.72 0.64
CA TYR A 21 -0.75 2.18 0.08
C TYR A 21 -0.30 2.95 -1.16
N ILE A 22 -1.24 3.46 -1.96
CA ILE A 22 -0.95 4.38 -3.05
C ILE A 22 -0.30 5.67 -2.52
N PHE A 23 -0.84 6.25 -1.46
CA PHE A 23 -0.27 7.44 -0.83
C PHE A 23 1.18 7.22 -0.39
N TYR A 24 1.45 6.16 0.39
CA TYR A 24 2.79 5.89 0.91
C TYR A 24 3.79 5.52 -0.19
N TYR A 25 3.36 4.78 -1.22
CA TYR A 25 4.20 4.49 -2.38
C TYR A 25 4.73 5.78 -3.00
N PHE A 26 3.85 6.76 -3.25
CA PHE A 26 4.21 8.02 -3.87
C PHE A 26 4.98 8.96 -2.94
N TYR A 27 4.68 8.94 -1.63
CA TYR A 27 5.42 9.70 -0.63
C TYR A 27 6.87 9.23 -0.48
N ARG A 28 7.09 7.91 -0.57
CA ARG A 28 8.39 7.26 -0.38
C ARG A 28 9.03 6.80 -1.69
N LEU A 29 8.53 7.27 -2.84
CA LEU A 29 8.95 6.78 -4.16
C LEU A 29 10.48 6.80 -4.33
N ASN A 30 11.12 7.91 -3.94
CA ASN A 30 12.57 8.10 -4.04
C ASN A 30 13.34 7.79 -2.75
N ASP A 31 12.65 7.67 -1.62
CA ASP A 31 13.25 7.41 -0.31
C ASP A 31 12.31 6.53 0.54
N LYS A 32 12.63 5.24 0.58
CA LYS A 32 11.93 4.20 1.36
C LYS A 32 12.25 4.23 2.84
N SER A 33 13.09 5.16 3.32
CA SER A 33 13.39 5.38 4.74
C SER A 33 12.64 6.59 5.32
N ARG A 34 12.05 7.43 4.46
CA ARG A 34 11.36 8.66 4.84
C ARG A 34 10.30 8.43 5.94
N GLU A 35 10.27 9.32 6.91
CA GLU A 35 9.39 9.25 8.08
C GLU A 35 7.92 9.37 7.69
N VAL A 36 7.08 8.45 8.18
CA VAL A 36 5.64 8.38 7.91
C VAL A 36 4.77 8.84 9.09
N SER A 37 5.33 8.92 10.29
CA SER A 37 4.66 9.39 11.53
C SER A 37 4.20 10.84 11.47
N ILE A 38 4.61 11.59 10.44
CA ILE A 38 4.13 12.95 10.19
C ILE A 38 2.67 13.01 9.71
N PHE A 39 2.08 11.86 9.35
CA PHE A 39 0.70 11.76 8.90
C PHE A 39 -0.18 11.06 9.93
N THR A 40 -1.38 11.59 10.11
CA THR A 40 -2.44 10.93 10.88
C THR A 40 -3.39 10.23 9.91
N GLU A 41 -3.57 8.92 10.08
CA GLU A 41 -4.52 8.14 9.28
C GLU A 41 -5.93 8.19 9.88
N HIS A 42 -6.93 8.43 9.04
CA HIS A 42 -8.34 8.41 9.43
C HIS A 42 -9.10 7.40 8.56
N PRO A 43 -9.54 6.25 9.11
CA PRO A 43 -10.32 5.27 8.34
C PRO A 43 -11.70 5.85 8.05
N LEU A 44 -11.96 6.20 6.78
CA LEU A 44 -13.26 6.71 6.33
C LEU A 44 -14.23 5.57 5.98
N LEU A 45 -13.69 4.43 5.56
CA LEU A 45 -14.43 3.24 5.13
C LEU A 45 -13.81 2.00 5.77
N ALA A 46 -14.61 0.95 5.93
CA ALA A 46 -14.09 -0.35 6.36
C ALA A 46 -13.12 -0.89 5.29
N PRO A 47 -12.00 -1.54 5.70
CA PRO A 47 -11.08 -2.16 4.75
C PRO A 47 -11.80 -3.25 3.94
N VAL A 48 -11.57 -3.25 2.63
CA VAL A 48 -12.02 -4.30 1.73
C VAL A 48 -10.78 -5.01 1.20
N PRO A 49 -10.74 -6.36 1.17
CA PRO A 49 -9.63 -7.09 0.58
C PRO A 49 -9.40 -6.66 -0.88
N ALA A 50 -8.15 -6.44 -1.25
CA ALA A 50 -7.79 -6.25 -2.65
C ALA A 50 -7.93 -7.58 -3.39
N SER A 51 -8.44 -7.55 -4.62
CA SER A 51 -8.62 -8.75 -5.46
C SER A 51 -7.94 -8.55 -6.80
N ALA A 52 -7.31 -9.61 -7.31
CA ALA A 52 -6.79 -9.65 -8.67
C ALA A 52 -7.92 -10.09 -9.62
N ALA A 53 -8.11 -9.34 -10.71
CA ALA A 53 -9.05 -9.70 -11.76
C ALA A 53 -8.34 -10.50 -12.85
N PHE A 54 -8.89 -11.65 -13.20
CA PHE A 54 -8.38 -12.53 -14.24
C PHE A 54 -9.42 -12.70 -15.33
N HIS A 55 -8.98 -12.68 -16.59
CA HIS A 55 -9.84 -13.04 -17.72
C HIS A 55 -9.95 -14.56 -17.90
N ASP A 56 -8.86 -15.27 -17.61
CA ASP A 56 -8.78 -16.73 -17.69
C ASP A 56 -9.19 -17.35 -16.34
N GLU A 57 -10.20 -18.20 -16.38
CA GLU A 57 -10.74 -18.88 -15.21
C GLU A 57 -9.77 -19.91 -14.61
N ALA A 58 -9.05 -20.66 -15.44
CA ALA A 58 -8.08 -21.64 -14.94
C ALA A 58 -6.89 -20.96 -14.25
N LEU A 59 -6.48 -19.79 -14.75
CA LEU A 59 -5.45 -18.98 -14.10
C LEU A 59 -5.93 -18.40 -12.77
N ARG A 60 -7.17 -17.88 -12.71
CA ARG A 60 -7.80 -17.44 -11.45
C ARG A 60 -7.78 -18.56 -10.43
N ASP A 61 -8.27 -19.74 -10.79
CA ASP A 61 -8.41 -20.86 -9.87
C ASP A 61 -7.05 -21.39 -9.40
N ALA A 62 -6.04 -21.35 -10.28
CA ALA A 62 -4.67 -21.66 -9.90
C ALA A 62 -4.11 -20.62 -8.92
N PHE A 63 -4.34 -19.32 -9.16
CA PHE A 63 -3.92 -18.25 -8.26
C PHE A 63 -4.58 -18.38 -6.88
N ASP A 64 -5.91 -18.53 -6.85
CA ASP A 64 -6.70 -18.62 -5.62
C ASP A 64 -6.32 -19.84 -4.76
N ARG A 65 -5.95 -20.95 -5.40
CA ARG A 65 -5.49 -22.15 -4.69
C ARG A 65 -4.15 -21.95 -3.98
N GLU A 66 -3.19 -21.25 -4.60
CA GLU A 66 -1.84 -21.09 -4.05
C GLU A 66 -1.72 -19.85 -3.13
N LEU A 67 -2.60 -18.86 -3.27
CA LEU A 67 -2.56 -17.61 -2.52
C LEU A 67 -2.52 -17.81 -0.99
N PRO A 68 -3.33 -18.69 -0.37
CA PRO A 68 -3.26 -18.91 1.07
C PRO A 68 -1.86 -19.35 1.54
N GLY A 69 -1.22 -20.28 0.83
CA GLY A 69 0.13 -20.74 1.16
C GLY A 69 1.18 -19.63 1.01
N PHE A 70 1.04 -18.78 0.00
CA PHE A 70 1.88 -17.59 -0.14
C PHE A 70 1.68 -16.60 1.02
N MET A 71 0.43 -16.36 1.44
CA MET A 71 0.14 -15.47 2.57
C MET A 71 0.66 -16.01 3.90
N GLU A 72 0.52 -17.31 4.16
CA GLU A 72 1.04 -17.99 5.34
C GLU A 72 2.57 -17.96 5.42
N SER A 73 3.26 -17.99 4.27
CA SER A 73 4.72 -17.88 4.22
C SER A 73 5.26 -16.49 4.60
N GLU A 74 4.37 -15.49 4.71
CA GLU A 74 4.68 -14.08 4.95
C GLU A 74 5.62 -13.42 3.92
N GLN A 75 5.90 -14.09 2.80
CA GLN A 75 6.75 -13.56 1.72
C GLN A 75 6.20 -12.25 1.14
N TYR A 76 4.88 -12.02 1.22
CA TYR A 76 4.25 -10.75 0.86
C TYR A 76 4.85 -9.55 1.61
N LYS A 77 5.33 -9.73 2.85
CA LYS A 77 5.96 -8.65 3.63
C LYS A 77 7.19 -8.10 2.90
N GLN A 78 7.97 -8.95 2.23
CA GLN A 78 9.13 -8.51 1.46
C GLN A 78 8.74 -7.65 0.26
N ILE A 79 7.60 -7.95 -0.37
CA ILE A 79 7.03 -7.15 -1.47
C ILE A 79 6.64 -5.76 -0.93
N PHE A 80 5.92 -5.72 0.18
CA PHE A 80 5.54 -4.47 0.82
C PHE A 80 6.75 -3.66 1.27
N GLU A 81 7.77 -4.29 1.86
CA GLU A 81 8.99 -3.60 2.28
C GLU A 81 9.74 -3.02 1.09
N HIS A 82 9.82 -3.75 -0.03
CA HIS A 82 10.45 -3.28 -1.25
C HIS A 82 9.78 -2.00 -1.80
N TYR A 83 8.45 -1.99 -1.86
CA TYR A 83 7.71 -0.88 -2.47
C TYR A 83 7.40 0.28 -1.52
N LEU A 84 7.20 -0.02 -0.23
CA LEU A 84 6.72 0.93 0.77
C LEU A 84 7.73 1.20 1.87
N GLY A 85 8.76 0.38 2.05
CA GLY A 85 9.68 0.43 3.19
C GLY A 85 9.09 -0.17 4.48
N SER A 86 9.96 -0.60 5.39
CA SER A 86 9.58 -1.37 6.60
C SER A 86 8.65 -0.61 7.57
N ALA A 87 8.76 0.73 7.63
CA ALA A 87 7.93 1.56 8.51
C ALA A 87 6.41 1.55 8.20
N VAL A 88 6.00 1.04 7.02
CA VAL A 88 4.57 0.95 6.63
C VAL A 88 3.99 -0.44 6.92
N LEU A 89 4.83 -1.41 7.32
CA LEU A 89 4.43 -2.80 7.61
C LEU A 89 4.06 -3.06 9.07
N SER A 90 4.37 -2.15 9.98
CA SER A 90 4.03 -2.28 11.40
C SER A 90 2.56 -1.93 11.65
N PHE A 91 1.69 -2.94 11.62
CA PHE A 91 0.33 -2.91 12.16
C PHE A 91 0.10 -4.15 13.01
#